data_AF-A0A960K7A7-F1
#
_entry.id   AF-A0A960K7A7-F1
#
_cell.length_a   1.000
_cell.length_b   1.000
_cell.length_c   1.000
_cell.angle_alpha   90.00
_cell.angle_beta   90.00
_cell.angle_gamma   90.00
#
_symmetry.space_group_name_H-M   'P 1'
#
loop_
_entity.id
_entity.type
_entity.pdbx_description
1 polymer ?
#
loop_
_entity_poly.entity_id
_entity_poly.type
_entity_poly.pdbx_seq_one_letter_code
_entity_poly.pdbx_strand_id
1 'polypeptide(L)'
;MAMHSLRRPTAAALAAVLALGLGALAGCGGSSGSDGTGSGSGSDTTVTSEGATTAAPSGDTTTAPDEATTTAAEADGGGDLVGSWTADAGDIFGANTANLGGTSIDCSGPVNLEFRDDGTFSQSSTATCSIQSISGTATIDSTGSWTTDGDQIVISGSTSDGTMEIMGQTQPVEAGMSDGTATYEVDGDTLSITFTEATVGTVTQVYQRA
;
A
#
# COMPACT_ATOMS: atom_id res chain seq x y z
N MET A 1 -18.40 -44.01 12.85
CA MET A 1 -17.24 -43.17 13.18
C MET A 1 -16.63 -42.67 11.88
N ALA A 2 -16.98 -41.47 11.45
CA ALA A 2 -16.32 -40.83 10.32
C ALA A 2 -15.03 -40.20 10.84
N MET A 3 -13.88 -40.78 10.51
CA MET A 3 -12.59 -40.14 10.72
C MET A 3 -12.52 -38.93 9.78
N HIS A 4 -12.81 -37.74 10.32
CA HIS A 4 -12.49 -36.48 9.65
C HIS A 4 -10.97 -36.41 9.55
N SER A 5 -10.45 -36.70 8.35
CA SER A 5 -9.05 -36.48 7.99
C SER A 5 -8.77 -34.98 8.04
N LEU A 6 -8.32 -34.49 9.19
CA LEU A 6 -7.76 -33.15 9.35
C LEU A 6 -6.56 -33.04 8.40
N ARG A 7 -6.78 -32.38 7.25
CA ARG A 7 -5.69 -32.00 6.34
C ARG A 7 -4.75 -31.13 7.16
N ARG A 8 -3.50 -31.59 7.35
CA ARG A 8 -2.46 -30.77 7.97
C ARG A 8 -2.39 -29.45 7.18
N PRO A 9 -2.52 -28.28 7.84
CA PRO A 9 -2.28 -27.03 7.14
C PRO A 9 -0.86 -27.08 6.57
N THR A 10 -0.74 -26.92 5.26
CA THR A 10 0.56 -26.83 4.59
C THR A 10 1.18 -25.48 4.90
N ALA A 11 2.52 -25.38 4.89
CA ALA A 11 3.22 -24.11 5.08
C ALA A 11 2.70 -22.99 4.14
N ALA A 12 2.29 -23.36 2.92
CA ALA A 12 1.64 -22.46 1.97
C ALA A 12 0.29 -21.87 2.46
N ALA A 13 -0.50 -22.65 3.20
CA ALA A 13 -1.76 -22.16 3.77
C ALA A 13 -1.52 -21.17 4.92
N LEU A 14 -0.47 -21.37 5.72
CA LEU A 14 -0.07 -20.44 6.77
C LEU A 14 0.45 -19.11 6.17
N ALA A 15 1.30 -19.20 5.14
CA ALA A 15 1.80 -18.02 4.42
C ALA A 15 0.66 -17.20 3.78
N ALA A 16 -0.32 -17.85 3.16
CA ALA A 16 -1.46 -17.17 2.53
C ALA A 16 -2.38 -16.46 3.54
N VAL A 17 -2.65 -17.06 4.70
CA VAL A 17 -3.48 -16.41 5.72
C VAL A 17 -2.73 -15.25 6.38
N LEU A 18 -1.41 -15.36 6.53
CA LEU A 18 -0.57 -14.30 7.09
C LEU A 18 -0.38 -13.13 6.13
N ALA A 19 -0.29 -13.39 4.82
CA ALA A 19 -0.29 -12.35 3.79
C ALA A 19 -1.55 -11.46 3.91
N LEU A 20 -2.71 -12.08 4.15
CA LEU A 20 -3.99 -11.39 4.28
C LEU A 20 -4.15 -10.62 5.60
N GLY A 21 -3.44 -11.02 6.66
CA GLY A 21 -3.64 -10.47 7.99
C GLY A 21 -2.57 -9.47 8.45
N LEU A 22 -1.38 -9.47 7.85
CA LEU A 22 -0.33 -8.46 8.13
C LEU A 22 -0.30 -7.34 7.09
N GLY A 23 -0.93 -7.51 5.93
CA GLY A 23 -1.18 -6.42 5.00
C GLY A 23 -2.26 -5.48 5.52
N ALA A 24 -2.02 -4.17 5.43
CA ALA A 24 -3.15 -3.25 5.40
C ALA A 24 -3.99 -3.63 4.18
N LEU A 25 -5.29 -3.84 4.39
CA LEU A 25 -6.23 -4.21 3.34
C LEU A 25 -6.00 -3.31 2.13
N ALA A 26 -5.56 -3.95 1.03
CA ALA A 26 -5.18 -3.26 -0.17
C ALA A 26 -6.38 -2.58 -0.77
N GLY A 27 -6.47 -1.26 -0.58
CA GLY A 27 -7.46 -0.38 -1.17
C GLY A 27 -7.55 -0.66 -2.66
N CYS A 28 -8.49 -1.53 -3.03
CA CYS A 28 -8.71 -1.93 -4.41
C CYS A 28 -9.52 -0.80 -5.06
N GLY A 29 -8.84 0.30 -5.38
CA GLY A 29 -9.44 1.54 -5.84
C GLY A 29 -8.72 2.12 -7.05
N GLY A 30 -8.99 1.57 -8.24
CA GLY A 30 -8.55 2.20 -9.49
C GLY A 30 -8.70 1.33 -10.73
N SER A 31 -9.92 1.23 -11.26
CA SER A 31 -10.19 0.58 -12.55
C SER A 31 -9.34 1.18 -13.67
N SER A 32 -8.68 0.32 -14.44
CA SER A 32 -7.96 0.67 -15.66
C SER A 32 -8.87 1.38 -16.67
N GLY A 33 -8.61 2.67 -16.93
CA GLY A 33 -9.17 3.37 -18.08
C GLY A 33 -8.67 2.68 -19.36
N SER A 34 -9.60 2.10 -20.12
CA SER A 34 -9.31 1.43 -21.39
C SER A 34 -8.96 2.46 -22.46
N ASP A 35 -7.88 2.18 -23.21
CA ASP A 35 -7.44 2.97 -24.36
C ASP A 35 -8.55 3.10 -25.42
N GLY A 36 -8.93 4.34 -25.70
CA GLY A 36 -9.78 4.69 -26.83
C GLY A 36 -9.03 4.48 -28.14
N THR A 37 -9.29 3.36 -28.82
CA THR A 37 -8.89 3.14 -30.21
C THR A 37 -9.83 3.90 -31.15
N GLY A 38 -9.47 5.14 -31.45
CA GLY A 38 -10.12 5.95 -32.48
C GLY A 38 -9.79 5.44 -33.89
N SER A 39 -10.69 4.67 -34.47
CA SER A 39 -10.65 4.25 -35.88
C SER A 39 -11.17 5.40 -36.77
N GLY A 40 -10.27 6.09 -37.47
CA GLY A 40 -10.59 7.12 -38.46
C GLY A 40 -10.06 6.72 -39.84
N SER A 41 -10.97 6.50 -40.79
CA SER A 41 -10.71 6.05 -42.17
C SER A 41 -11.07 7.16 -43.17
N GLY A 42 -10.22 7.34 -44.20
CA GLY A 42 -10.48 8.13 -45.42
C GLY A 42 -10.17 9.63 -45.29
N SER A 43 -9.63 10.35 -46.28
CA SER A 43 -9.51 10.07 -47.71
C SER A 43 -8.41 10.93 -48.36
N ASP A 44 -7.89 10.37 -49.44
CA ASP A 44 -6.98 10.87 -50.46
C ASP A 44 -7.40 12.23 -51.06
N THR A 45 -6.45 13.15 -51.26
CA THR A 45 -6.47 14.15 -52.37
C THR A 45 -5.05 14.63 -52.66
N THR A 46 -4.61 14.36 -53.88
CA THR A 46 -3.38 14.87 -54.52
C THR A 46 -3.62 16.26 -55.12
N VAL A 47 -2.71 17.21 -54.90
CA VAL A 47 -2.51 18.39 -55.79
C VAL A 47 -1.02 18.73 -55.87
N THR A 48 -0.60 19.08 -57.08
CA THR A 48 0.75 19.22 -57.61
C THR A 48 1.20 20.68 -57.73
N SER A 49 2.50 20.90 -57.53
CA SER A 49 3.42 21.88 -58.17
C SER A 49 3.58 23.34 -57.74
N GLU A 50 4.88 23.65 -57.59
CA GLU A 50 5.67 24.81 -58.04
C GLU A 50 5.70 26.14 -57.25
N GLY A 51 6.92 26.49 -56.80
CA GLY A 51 7.47 27.83 -57.06
C GLY A 51 7.89 28.71 -55.87
N ALA A 52 9.18 29.08 -55.89
CA ALA A 52 9.79 30.32 -55.39
C ALA A 52 10.24 30.46 -53.91
N THR A 53 11.57 30.58 -53.82
CA THR A 53 12.46 31.27 -52.85
C THR A 53 11.87 32.37 -51.96
N THR A 54 12.33 32.47 -50.70
CA THR A 54 13.04 33.65 -50.12
C THR A 54 13.47 33.40 -48.65
N ALA A 55 14.73 33.74 -48.39
CA ALA A 55 15.44 34.16 -47.17
C ALA A 55 15.01 33.76 -45.73
N ALA A 56 16.05 33.44 -44.94
CA ALA A 56 16.09 33.32 -43.48
C ALA A 56 15.65 34.62 -42.75
N PRO A 57 15.31 34.53 -41.45
CA PRO A 57 16.37 34.64 -40.44
C PRO A 57 16.26 33.66 -39.26
N SER A 58 17.42 33.43 -38.66
CA SER A 58 17.64 32.77 -37.37
C SER A 58 16.85 33.40 -36.22
N GLY A 59 16.38 32.55 -35.32
CA GLY A 59 15.90 32.96 -34.01
C GLY A 59 14.78 32.04 -33.53
N ASP A 60 15.13 30.84 -33.07
CA ASP A 60 14.20 30.10 -32.24
C ASP A 60 14.82 29.93 -30.85
N THR A 61 14.11 30.48 -29.88
CA THR A 61 14.50 30.52 -28.48
C THR A 61 13.98 29.23 -27.89
N THR A 62 14.88 28.29 -27.60
CA THR A 62 14.58 27.12 -26.78
C THR A 62 14.05 27.60 -25.42
N THR A 63 12.73 27.72 -25.33
CA THR A 63 12.03 27.87 -24.06
C THR A 63 12.06 26.49 -23.43
N ALA A 64 12.92 26.32 -22.44
CA ALA A 64 12.88 25.14 -21.58
C ALA A 64 11.44 25.01 -21.03
N PRO A 65 10.88 23.80 -20.95
CA PRO A 65 9.64 23.61 -20.20
C PRO A 65 9.91 24.08 -18.77
N ASP A 66 9.15 25.09 -18.36
CA ASP A 66 8.98 25.48 -16.98
C ASP A 66 8.50 24.23 -16.25
N GLU A 67 9.42 23.53 -15.56
CA GLU A 67 9.05 22.49 -14.64
C GLU A 67 8.19 23.17 -13.58
N ALA A 68 6.88 22.98 -13.74
CA ALA A 68 5.88 23.38 -12.77
C ALA A 68 6.31 22.77 -11.44
N THR A 69 6.97 23.59 -10.63
CA THR A 69 7.17 23.32 -9.22
C THR A 69 5.76 23.29 -8.67
N THR A 70 5.22 22.08 -8.59
CA THR A 70 3.94 21.82 -7.98
C THR A 70 4.22 22.01 -6.50
N THR A 71 4.05 23.25 -6.03
CA THR A 71 4.07 23.56 -4.60
C THR A 71 2.98 22.69 -4.00
N ALA A 72 3.40 21.60 -3.36
CA ALA A 72 2.53 20.76 -2.56
C ALA A 72 1.81 21.71 -1.60
N ALA A 73 0.48 21.70 -1.66
CA ALA A 73 -0.32 22.40 -0.67
C ALA A 73 0.14 21.89 0.70
N GLU A 74 0.63 22.80 1.54
CA GLU A 74 0.97 22.51 2.93
C GLU A 74 -0.33 22.07 3.60
N ALA A 75 -0.54 20.76 3.69
CA ALA A 75 -1.61 20.18 4.45
C ALA A 75 -1.29 20.42 5.93
N ASP A 76 -1.76 21.55 6.46
CA ASP A 76 -1.65 21.99 7.86
C ASP A 76 -2.28 21.00 8.89
N GLY A 77 -2.65 19.77 8.48
CA GLY A 77 -3.31 18.76 9.33
C GLY A 77 -2.47 17.52 9.67
N GLY A 78 -1.26 17.37 9.10
CA GLY A 78 -0.45 16.14 9.25
C GLY A 78 0.55 16.10 10.40
N GLY A 79 0.78 17.23 11.11
CA GLY A 79 1.87 17.35 12.09
C GLY A 79 1.81 16.31 13.23
N ASP A 80 0.59 15.94 13.66
CA ASP A 80 0.41 14.98 14.74
C ASP A 80 0.70 13.53 14.32
N LEU A 81 0.67 13.22 13.02
CA LEU A 81 1.05 11.90 12.50
C LEU A 81 2.57 11.69 12.48
N VAL A 82 3.33 12.77 12.35
CA VAL A 82 4.79 12.68 12.23
C VAL A 82 5.38 12.03 13.49
N GLY A 83 6.30 11.09 13.26
CA GLY A 83 6.99 10.34 14.28
C GLY A 83 6.84 8.83 14.12
N SER A 84 7.25 8.12 15.16
CA SER A 84 7.27 6.67 15.21
C SER A 84 6.11 6.12 16.02
N TRP A 85 5.52 5.06 15.50
CA TRP A 85 4.34 4.38 15.99
C TRP A 85 4.61 2.87 16.02
N THR A 86 4.09 2.19 17.03
CA THR A 86 4.34 0.76 17.26
C THR A 86 3.05 0.03 17.60
N ALA A 87 2.90 -1.18 17.09
CA ALA A 87 1.81 -2.08 17.45
C ALA A 87 2.37 -3.50 17.61
N ASP A 88 1.62 -4.37 18.29
CA ASP A 88 1.90 -5.81 18.23
C ASP A 88 1.25 -6.41 16.98
N ALA A 89 1.98 -7.29 16.31
CA ALA A 89 1.53 -7.98 15.11
C ALA A 89 0.25 -8.78 15.35
N GLY A 90 0.04 -9.31 16.56
CA GLY A 90 -1.18 -10.01 16.96
C GLY A 90 -2.40 -9.09 16.97
N ASP A 91 -2.26 -7.85 17.42
CA ASP A 91 -3.34 -6.87 17.44
C ASP A 91 -3.72 -6.45 16.02
N ILE A 92 -2.72 -6.16 15.17
CA ILE A 92 -2.95 -5.82 13.75
C ILE A 92 -3.62 -6.98 13.01
N PHE A 93 -3.08 -8.19 13.19
CA PHE A 93 -3.61 -9.39 12.54
C PHE A 93 -5.02 -9.74 13.05
N GLY A 94 -5.27 -9.58 14.35
CA GLY A 94 -6.58 -9.73 14.96
C GLY A 94 -7.60 -8.74 14.37
N ALA A 95 -7.23 -7.47 14.23
CA ALA A 95 -8.08 -6.45 13.63
C ALA A 95 -8.44 -6.78 12.17
N ASN A 96 -7.44 -7.13 11.35
CA ASN A 96 -7.62 -7.45 9.94
C ASN A 96 -8.49 -8.70 9.70
N THR A 97 -8.49 -9.66 10.65
CA THR A 97 -9.24 -10.92 10.52
C THR A 97 -10.53 -10.97 11.32
N ALA A 98 -10.82 -9.97 12.15
CA ALA A 98 -12.02 -9.92 13.00
C ALA A 98 -13.32 -10.09 12.19
N ASN A 99 -13.42 -9.37 11.06
CA ASN A 99 -14.61 -9.42 10.19
C ASN A 99 -14.73 -10.73 9.40
N LEU A 100 -13.65 -11.53 9.35
CA LEU A 100 -13.62 -12.84 8.68
C LEU A 100 -13.97 -14.00 9.63
N GLY A 101 -14.40 -13.70 10.86
CA GLY A 101 -14.68 -14.69 11.91
C GLY A 101 -13.47 -15.04 12.78
N GLY A 102 -12.40 -14.26 12.68
CA GLY A 102 -11.13 -14.49 13.39
C GLY A 102 -10.36 -15.70 12.85
N THR A 103 -9.16 -15.93 13.39
CA THR A 103 -8.37 -17.12 13.06
C THR A 103 -7.81 -17.77 14.33
N SER A 104 -7.40 -19.02 14.23
CA SER A 104 -6.67 -19.73 15.28
C SER A 104 -5.15 -19.49 15.20
N ILE A 105 -4.71 -18.46 14.48
CA ILE A 105 -3.31 -18.09 14.35
C ILE A 105 -2.98 -17.07 15.43
N ASP A 106 -1.97 -17.38 16.22
CA ASP A 106 -1.42 -16.50 17.25
C ASP A 106 -0.15 -15.86 16.70
N CYS A 107 -0.17 -14.55 16.52
CA CYS A 107 0.95 -13.74 16.05
C CYS A 107 1.42 -12.83 17.18
N SER A 108 2.73 -12.62 17.27
CA SER A 108 3.32 -11.64 18.18
C SER A 108 4.60 -11.07 17.61
N GLY A 109 4.93 -9.85 18.00
CA GLY A 109 6.15 -9.16 17.58
C GLY A 109 5.87 -7.74 17.09
N PRO A 110 6.90 -6.90 17.02
CA PRO A 110 6.71 -5.49 16.74
C PRO A 110 6.34 -5.24 15.27
N VAL A 111 5.39 -4.32 15.09
CA VAL A 111 5.14 -3.58 13.85
C VAL A 111 5.49 -2.12 14.14
N ASN A 112 6.51 -1.59 13.48
CA ASN A 112 6.93 -0.20 13.59
C ASN A 112 6.51 0.55 12.33
N LEU A 113 5.91 1.72 12.51
CA LEU A 113 5.46 2.62 11.44
C LEU A 113 6.04 4.00 11.73
N GLU A 114 6.64 4.63 10.73
CA GLU A 114 7.22 5.97 10.84
C GLU A 114 6.65 6.85 9.73
N PHE A 115 6.05 7.98 10.10
CA PHE A 115 5.69 9.06 9.19
C PHE A 115 6.69 10.20 9.36
N ARG A 116 7.34 10.61 8.27
CA ARG A 116 8.36 11.66 8.27
C ARG A 116 7.80 12.98 7.74
N ASP A 117 8.32 14.08 8.26
CA ASP A 117 7.95 15.45 7.84
C ASP A 117 8.12 15.72 6.33
N ASP A 118 8.96 14.94 5.64
CA ASP A 118 9.18 15.06 4.20
C ASP A 118 8.09 14.38 3.34
N GLY A 119 7.03 13.85 3.97
CA GLY A 119 5.94 13.15 3.29
C GLY A 119 6.29 11.71 2.91
N THR A 120 7.36 11.13 3.46
CA THR A 120 7.67 9.70 3.31
C THR A 120 7.25 8.90 4.53
N PHE A 121 6.92 7.62 4.32
CA PHE A 121 6.67 6.68 5.42
C PHE A 121 7.55 5.44 5.28
N SER A 122 7.75 4.76 6.39
CA SER A 122 8.26 3.38 6.39
C SER A 122 7.56 2.54 7.44
N GLN A 123 7.30 1.28 7.09
CA GLN A 123 6.85 0.25 7.99
C GLN A 123 7.93 -0.84 8.06
N SER A 124 8.20 -1.35 9.25
CA SER A 124 9.01 -2.55 9.43
C SER A 124 8.33 -3.44 10.46
N SER A 125 8.26 -4.74 10.19
CA SER A 125 7.68 -5.69 11.12
C SER A 125 8.46 -6.99 11.17
N THR A 126 8.48 -7.60 12.35
CA THR A 126 8.94 -8.97 12.52
C THR A 126 7.98 -9.67 13.44
N ALA A 127 7.17 -10.56 12.87
CA ALA A 127 6.11 -11.26 13.57
C ALA A 127 6.43 -12.75 13.62
N THR A 128 6.32 -13.36 14.80
CA THR A 128 6.28 -14.82 14.93
C THR A 128 4.83 -15.24 15.03
N CYS A 129 4.40 -16.07 14.09
CA CYS A 129 3.03 -16.55 14.02
C CYS A 129 2.99 -18.07 14.15
N SER A 130 2.00 -18.56 14.87
CA SER A 130 1.86 -19.98 15.16
C SER A 130 0.42 -20.47 14.96
N ILE A 131 0.30 -21.67 14.42
CA ILE A 131 -0.96 -22.40 14.33
C ILE A 131 -0.72 -23.84 14.79
N GLN A 132 -1.36 -24.22 15.89
CA GLN A 132 -1.16 -25.52 16.54
C GLN A 132 0.34 -25.76 16.85
N SER A 133 0.99 -26.69 16.14
CA SER A 133 2.41 -27.05 16.35
C SER A 133 3.34 -26.50 15.26
N ILE A 134 2.84 -25.63 14.38
CA ILE A 134 3.62 -25.01 13.30
C ILE A 134 3.83 -23.55 13.66
N SER A 135 5.08 -23.11 13.65
CA SER A 135 5.47 -21.71 13.79
C SER A 135 6.20 -21.23 12.55
N GLY A 136 6.06 -19.94 12.25
CA GLY A 136 6.88 -19.24 11.26
C GLY A 136 7.16 -17.82 11.71
N THR A 137 8.24 -17.26 11.18
CA THR A 137 8.59 -15.85 11.39
C THR A 137 8.42 -15.12 10.08
N ALA A 138 7.61 -14.06 10.08
CA ALA A 138 7.44 -13.15 8.97
C ALA A 138 8.23 -11.87 9.22
N THR A 139 8.90 -11.37 8.19
CA THR A 139 9.50 -10.05 8.15
C THR A 139 8.90 -9.30 6.99
N ILE A 140 8.43 -8.09 7.22
CA ILE A 140 7.83 -7.23 6.20
C ILE A 140 8.40 -5.83 6.37
N ASP A 141 8.90 -5.26 5.29
CA ASP A 141 9.35 -3.89 5.19
C ASP A 141 8.60 -3.19 4.07
N SER A 142 8.02 -2.03 4.36
CA SER A 142 7.30 -1.20 3.39
C SER A 142 7.80 0.24 3.42
N THR A 143 7.81 0.90 2.27
CA THR A 143 8.10 2.34 2.16
C THR A 143 7.19 2.97 1.12
N GLY A 144 7.02 4.28 1.20
CA GLY A 144 6.29 5.06 0.20
C GLY A 144 6.10 6.50 0.62
N SER A 145 5.10 7.15 0.05
CA SER A 145 4.73 8.53 0.35
C SER A 145 3.37 8.61 1.04
N TRP A 146 3.19 9.63 1.86
CA TRP A 146 1.93 9.92 2.53
C TRP A 146 1.60 11.41 2.43
N THR A 147 0.31 11.69 2.40
CA THR A 147 -0.26 13.04 2.59
C THR A 147 -1.52 12.93 3.44
N THR A 148 -2.04 14.07 3.88
CA THR A 148 -3.33 14.15 4.58
C THR A 148 -4.32 15.03 3.82
N ASP A 149 -5.59 14.66 3.91
CA ASP A 149 -6.74 15.45 3.43
C ASP A 149 -7.84 15.41 4.51
N GLY A 150 -7.83 16.39 5.40
CA GLY A 150 -8.70 16.42 6.57
C GLY A 150 -8.38 15.29 7.56
N ASP A 151 -9.35 14.41 7.81
CA ASP A 151 -9.25 13.23 8.67
C ASP A 151 -8.75 11.98 7.92
N GLN A 152 -8.34 12.13 6.66
CA GLN A 152 -7.86 11.05 5.83
C GLN A 152 -6.35 11.11 5.63
N ILE A 153 -5.71 9.94 5.72
CA ILE A 153 -4.36 9.71 5.26
C ILE A 153 -4.41 9.05 3.89
N VAL A 154 -3.61 9.56 2.95
CA VAL A 154 -3.45 9.01 1.62
C VAL A 154 -2.06 8.43 1.50
N ILE A 155 -1.97 7.14 1.22
CA ILE A 155 -0.74 6.40 0.99
C ILE A 155 -0.56 6.18 -0.52
N SER A 156 0.64 6.44 -1.04
CA SER A 156 0.94 6.31 -2.46
C SER A 156 2.39 5.90 -2.72
N GLY A 157 2.64 5.25 -3.86
CA GLY A 157 3.99 4.85 -4.27
C GLY A 157 4.57 3.77 -3.35
N SER A 158 3.72 2.96 -2.74
CA SER A 158 4.12 1.96 -1.75
C SER A 158 4.87 0.82 -2.42
N THR A 159 6.02 0.48 -1.84
CA THR A 159 6.78 -0.73 -2.14
C THR A 159 6.87 -1.54 -0.87
N SER A 160 6.60 -2.85 -0.96
CA SER A 160 6.73 -3.78 0.15
C SER A 160 7.58 -4.98 -0.24
N ASP A 161 8.47 -5.39 0.65
CA ASP A 161 9.19 -6.67 0.58
C ASP A 161 8.86 -7.47 1.83
N GLY A 162 8.34 -8.67 1.63
CA GLY A 162 7.90 -9.54 2.71
C GLY A 162 8.44 -10.95 2.53
N THR A 163 8.97 -11.53 3.60
CA THR A 163 9.41 -12.92 3.63
C THR A 163 8.89 -13.62 4.87
N MET A 164 8.77 -14.94 4.78
CA MET A 164 8.41 -15.78 5.90
C MET A 164 9.20 -17.06 5.92
N GLU A 165 9.78 -17.38 7.08
CA GLU A 165 10.43 -18.65 7.31
C GLU A 165 9.50 -19.59 8.07
N ILE A 166 9.14 -20.72 7.45
CA ILE A 166 8.39 -21.80 8.09
C ILE A 166 9.19 -23.09 7.93
N MET A 167 9.50 -23.77 9.03
CA MET A 167 10.24 -25.05 9.03
C MET A 167 11.57 -24.97 8.22
N GLY A 168 12.27 -23.84 8.28
CA GLY A 168 13.54 -23.62 7.57
C GLY A 168 13.38 -23.37 6.06
N GLN A 169 12.16 -23.13 5.57
CA GLN A 169 11.91 -22.68 4.20
C GLN A 169 11.44 -21.24 4.18
N THR A 170 12.16 -20.39 3.43
CA THR A 170 11.76 -19.01 3.17
C THR A 170 10.74 -18.98 2.01
N GLN A 171 9.65 -18.25 2.20
CA GLN A 171 8.64 -17.97 1.18
C GLN A 171 8.44 -16.45 1.09
N PRO A 172 8.29 -15.88 -0.10
CA PRO A 172 7.85 -14.49 -0.24
C PRO A 172 6.42 -14.35 0.29
N VAL A 173 6.12 -13.19 0.87
CA VAL A 173 4.79 -12.83 1.36
C VAL A 173 4.43 -11.46 0.80
N GLU A 174 3.29 -11.37 0.13
CA GLU A 174 2.71 -10.10 -0.30
C GLU A 174 1.88 -9.55 0.87
N ALA A 175 2.55 -8.82 1.76
CA ALA A 175 1.97 -8.11 2.88
C ALA A 175 2.70 -6.78 3.07
N GLY A 176 2.11 -5.87 3.84
CA GLY A 176 2.63 -4.54 4.12
C GLY A 176 1.59 -3.44 3.90
N MET A 177 2.05 -2.20 3.97
CA MET A 177 1.22 -1.04 3.65
C MET A 177 1.13 -0.88 2.12
N SER A 178 -0.09 -0.70 1.62
CA SER A 178 -0.37 -0.50 0.20
C SER A 178 -0.93 0.89 -0.06
N ASP A 179 -0.91 1.29 -1.32
CA ASP A 179 -1.57 2.51 -1.77
C ASP A 179 -3.06 2.49 -1.45
N GLY A 180 -3.58 3.65 -1.05
CA GLY A 180 -4.98 3.79 -0.67
C GLY A 180 -5.23 4.98 0.24
N THR A 181 -6.48 5.07 0.71
CA THR A 181 -6.93 6.11 1.63
C THR A 181 -7.54 5.46 2.86
N ALA A 182 -7.23 5.99 4.04
CA ALA A 182 -7.78 5.55 5.30
C ALA A 182 -8.13 6.76 6.17
N THR A 183 -9.12 6.62 7.05
CA THR A 183 -9.37 7.62 8.09
C THR A 183 -8.35 7.43 9.20
N TYR A 184 -7.82 8.51 9.77
CA TYR A 184 -6.93 8.43 10.92
C TYR A 184 -7.40 9.33 12.06
N GLU A 185 -7.04 8.96 13.28
CA GLU A 185 -7.23 9.76 14.48
C GLU A 185 -5.99 9.61 15.38
N VAL A 186 -5.50 10.73 15.90
CA VAL A 186 -4.45 10.77 16.91
C VAL A 186 -5.03 11.31 18.21
N ASP A 187 -5.03 10.49 19.26
CA ASP A 187 -5.39 10.87 20.62
C ASP A 187 -4.20 10.67 21.56
N GLY A 188 -3.45 11.75 21.80
CA GLY A 188 -2.21 11.73 22.56
C GLY A 188 -1.16 10.80 21.94
N ASP A 189 -0.85 9.72 22.64
CA ASP A 189 0.13 8.70 22.22
C ASP A 189 -0.52 7.54 21.44
N THR A 190 -1.81 7.61 21.12
CA THR A 190 -2.51 6.57 20.36
C THR A 190 -2.87 7.05 18.95
N LEU A 191 -2.45 6.28 17.95
CA LEU A 191 -2.85 6.44 16.55
C LEU A 191 -3.82 5.33 16.17
N SER A 192 -5.01 5.69 15.69
CA SER A 192 -5.97 4.77 15.10
C SER A 192 -6.05 5.00 13.60
N ILE A 193 -5.82 3.97 12.78
CA ILE A 193 -6.00 4.01 11.32
C ILE A 193 -7.14 3.08 10.95
N THR A 194 -8.17 3.61 10.30
CA THR A 194 -9.38 2.89 9.93
C THR A 194 -9.49 2.75 8.41
N PHE A 195 -9.43 1.50 7.95
CA PHE A 195 -9.62 1.10 6.57
C PHE A 195 -11.07 0.64 6.38
N THR A 196 -11.71 1.03 5.29
CA THR A 196 -13.05 0.55 4.95
C THR A 196 -13.04 -0.06 3.56
N GLU A 197 -13.34 -1.35 3.48
CA GLU A 197 -13.46 -2.07 2.23
C GLU A 197 -14.84 -2.72 2.07
N ALA A 198 -15.33 -2.77 0.82
CA ALA A 198 -16.62 -3.37 0.52
C ALA A 198 -16.70 -4.87 0.86
N THR A 199 -15.58 -5.59 0.73
CA THR A 199 -15.53 -7.05 0.92
C THR A 199 -15.25 -7.46 2.36
N VAL A 200 -14.40 -6.69 3.07
CA VAL A 200 -13.91 -7.04 4.41
C VAL A 200 -14.54 -6.18 5.51
N GLY A 201 -15.23 -5.10 5.14
CA GLY A 201 -15.85 -4.17 6.08
C GLY A 201 -14.85 -3.15 6.62
N THR A 202 -15.15 -2.61 7.80
CA THR A 202 -14.30 -1.62 8.47
C THR A 202 -13.34 -2.31 9.42
N VAL A 203 -12.06 -1.97 9.30
CA VAL A 203 -10.97 -2.47 10.14
C VAL A 203 -10.22 -1.28 10.73
N THR A 204 -10.02 -1.29 12.05
CA THR A 204 -9.24 -0.26 12.75
C THR A 204 -7.98 -0.89 13.33
N GLN A 205 -6.83 -0.38 12.91
CA GLN A 205 -5.52 -0.72 13.46
C GLN A 205 -5.11 0.36 14.46
N VAL A 206 -4.58 -0.05 15.60
CA VAL A 206 -4.18 0.86 16.67
C VAL A 206 -2.69 0.74 16.91
N TYR A 207 -2.01 1.88 16.95
CA TYR A 207 -0.59 2.02 17.21
C TYR A 207 -0.37 2.94 18.42
N GLN A 208 0.75 2.73 19.10
CA GLN A 208 1.23 3.52 20.22
C GLN A 208 2.48 4.29 19.81
N ARG A 209 2.59 5.54 20.23
CA ARG A 209 3.77 6.37 19.98
C ARG A 209 4.99 5.75 20.65
N ALA A 210 6.10 5.69 19.90
CA ALA A 210 7.36 5.07 20.35
C ALA A 210 8.24 6.01 21.18
#